data_AF-A0A1I7VIA8-F1
#
_entry.id   AF-A0A1I7VIA8-F1
#
_cell.length_a   1.000
_cell.length_b   1.000
_cell.length_c   1.000
_cell.angle_alpha   90.00
_cell.angle_beta   90.00
_cell.angle_gamma   90.00
#
_symmetry.space_group_name_H-M   'P 1'
#
loop_
_entity.id
_entity.type
_entity.pdbx_description
1 polymer ?
#
loop_
_entity_poly.entity_id
_entity_poly.type
_entity_poly.pdbx_seq_one_letter_code
_entity_poly.pdbx_strand_id
1 'polypeptide(L)'
;IVDNPNENPYEKLSNAFFLLYSCLPPDKVSTIQSLVSVTENLAKVQRENQLIGRKAIRHLRRFFTVEYKELMDERTKLEKARTDMDLMKQEVKEANTTEKIEKYAILYEQAVEEFDGQARRTIVLLNQLPKIKTIHLV
;
A
#
# COMPACT_ATOMS: atom_id res chain seq x y z
N ILE A 1 7.41 -16.15 -4.86
CA ILE A 1 6.42 -15.90 -5.94
C ILE A 1 7.10 -15.47 -7.25
N VAL A 2 8.37 -15.83 -7.45
CA VAL A 2 8.94 -15.96 -8.79
C VAL A 2 9.56 -17.35 -8.77
N ASP A 3 9.22 -18.18 -9.73
CA ASP A 3 9.72 -19.56 -9.77
C ASP A 3 11.24 -19.52 -9.97
N ASN A 4 11.97 -20.42 -9.33
CA ASN A 4 13.40 -20.59 -9.62
C ASN A 4 13.57 -21.02 -11.10
N PRO A 5 14.77 -20.87 -11.69
CA PRO A 5 15.05 -21.44 -13.01
C PRO A 5 14.64 -22.92 -13.07
N ASN A 6 13.95 -23.33 -14.14
CA ASN A 6 13.40 -24.68 -14.35
C ASN A 6 12.31 -25.13 -13.37
N GLU A 7 11.87 -24.29 -12.43
CA GLU A 7 10.73 -24.61 -11.54
C GLU A 7 9.39 -24.17 -12.12
N ASN A 8 9.40 -23.26 -13.11
CA ASN A 8 8.19 -22.80 -13.76
C ASN A 8 7.50 -23.95 -14.53
N PRO A 9 6.16 -24.12 -14.40
CA PRO A 9 5.46 -25.24 -15.02
C PRO A 9 5.57 -25.26 -16.55
N TYR A 10 5.63 -24.09 -17.20
CA TYR A 10 5.78 -24.03 -18.65
C TYR A 10 7.21 -24.31 -19.11
N GLU A 11 8.23 -24.00 -18.30
CA GLU A 11 9.61 -24.42 -18.57
C GLU A 11 9.76 -25.94 -18.44
N LYS A 12 9.19 -26.53 -17.38
CA LYS A 12 9.16 -27.99 -17.21
C LYS A 12 8.46 -28.67 -18.39
N LEU A 13 7.36 -28.08 -18.85
CA LEU A 13 6.60 -28.58 -19.99
C LEU A 13 7.39 -28.45 -21.31
N SER A 14 8.06 -27.32 -21.54
CA SER A 14 8.95 -27.13 -22.69
C SER A 14 10.07 -28.18 -22.71
N ASN A 15 10.75 -28.35 -21.57
CA ASN A 15 11.80 -29.35 -21.42
C ASN A 15 11.27 -30.78 -21.69
N ALA A 16 10.06 -31.10 -21.23
CA ALA A 16 9.44 -32.39 -21.52
C ALA A 16 9.14 -32.58 -23.02
N PHE A 17 8.63 -31.56 -23.71
CA PHE A 17 8.44 -31.60 -25.16
C PHE A 17 9.75 -31.73 -25.92
N PHE A 18 10.80 -31.05 -25.47
CA PHE A 18 12.13 -31.16 -26.05
C PHE A 18 12.72 -32.58 -25.89
N LEU A 19 12.52 -33.24 -24.74
CA LEU A 19 12.94 -34.63 -24.56
C LEU A 19 12.14 -35.59 -25.46
N LEU A 20 10.84 -35.35 -25.59
CA LEU A 20 9.93 -36.16 -26.41
C LEU A 20 10.27 -36.10 -27.92
N TYR A 21 10.88 -34.99 -28.38
CA TYR A 21 11.34 -34.79 -29.77
C TYR A 21 12.10 -35.99 -30.34
N SER A 22 13.00 -36.58 -29.53
CA SER A 22 13.86 -37.69 -29.95
C SER A 22 13.15 -39.03 -30.09
N CYS A 23 11.93 -39.15 -29.56
CA CYS A 23 11.16 -40.40 -29.49
C CYS A 23 10.02 -40.44 -30.51
N LEU A 24 9.85 -39.41 -31.35
CA LEU A 24 8.67 -39.25 -32.20
C LEU A 24 8.97 -39.42 -33.71
N PRO A 25 7.96 -39.87 -34.49
CA PRO A 25 8.03 -39.92 -35.93
C PRO A 25 8.33 -38.54 -36.58
N PRO A 26 9.04 -38.50 -37.73
CA PRO A 26 9.44 -37.25 -38.38
C PRO A 26 8.28 -36.30 -38.74
N ASP A 27 7.09 -36.82 -39.01
CA ASP A 27 5.90 -36.04 -39.36
C ASP A 27 5.32 -35.25 -38.18
N LYS A 28 5.67 -35.61 -36.93
CA LYS A 28 5.22 -34.93 -35.70
C LYS A 28 6.22 -33.91 -35.18
N VAL A 29 7.45 -33.92 -35.68
CA VAL A 29 8.56 -33.10 -35.20
C VAL A 29 8.24 -31.60 -35.23
N SER A 30 7.67 -31.10 -36.33
CA SER A 30 7.32 -29.69 -36.48
C SER A 30 6.25 -29.23 -35.47
N THR A 31 5.31 -30.11 -35.14
CA THR A 31 4.25 -29.84 -34.15
C THR A 31 4.84 -29.72 -32.75
N ILE A 32 5.78 -30.59 -32.39
CA ILE A 32 6.45 -30.54 -31.08
C ILE A 32 7.34 -29.30 -30.97
N GLN A 33 8.08 -28.95 -32.01
CA GLN A 33 8.89 -27.72 -32.02
C GLN A 33 8.01 -26.46 -31.82
N SER A 34 6.83 -26.43 -32.43
CA SER A 34 5.83 -25.38 -32.18
C SER A 34 5.41 -25.33 -30.71
N LEU A 35 5.11 -26.48 -30.10
CA LEU A 35 4.71 -26.56 -28.69
C LEU A 35 5.83 -26.13 -27.72
N VAL A 36 7.08 -26.51 -28.00
CA VAL A 36 8.27 -26.02 -27.27
C VAL A 36 8.32 -24.50 -27.30
N SER A 37 8.27 -23.90 -28.49
CA SER A 37 8.29 -22.44 -28.64
C SER A 37 7.13 -21.74 -27.92
N VAL A 38 5.91 -22.27 -28.01
CA VAL A 38 4.74 -21.70 -27.31
C VAL A 38 4.93 -21.75 -25.79
N THR A 39 5.40 -22.88 -25.27
CA THR A 39 5.58 -23.06 -23.82
C THR A 39 6.73 -22.24 -23.25
N GLU A 40 7.83 -22.05 -24.00
CA GLU A 40 8.89 -21.10 -23.62
C GLU A 40 8.37 -19.66 -23.55
N ASN A 41 7.55 -19.25 -24.52
CA ASN A 41 6.94 -17.92 -24.49
C ASN A 41 5.98 -17.76 -23.32
N LEU A 42 5.18 -18.79 -22.99
CA LEU A 42 4.32 -18.78 -21.81
C LEU A 42 5.12 -18.67 -20.51
N ALA A 43 6.23 -19.40 -20.39
CA ALA A 43 7.14 -19.29 -19.25
C ALA A 43 7.66 -17.86 -19.08
N LYS A 44 8.12 -17.26 -20.18
CA LYS A 44 8.63 -15.88 -20.18
C LYS A 44 7.57 -14.88 -19.72
N VAL A 45 6.39 -14.91 -20.34
CA VAL A 45 5.28 -14.01 -20.00
C VAL A 45 4.83 -14.21 -18.54
N GLN A 46 4.78 -15.47 -18.06
CA GLN A 46 4.42 -15.74 -16.67
C GLN A 46 5.45 -15.16 -15.70
N ARG A 47 6.75 -15.29 -15.98
CA ARG A 47 7.81 -14.70 -15.14
C ARG A 47 7.71 -13.18 -15.09
N GLU A 48 7.49 -12.53 -16.23
CA GLU A 48 7.28 -11.08 -16.30
C GLU A 48 6.06 -10.65 -15.46
N ASN A 49 4.95 -11.36 -15.59
CA ASN A 49 3.74 -11.10 -14.79
C ASN A 49 3.95 -11.31 -13.28
N GLN A 50 4.68 -12.36 -12.89
CA GLN A 50 5.05 -12.60 -11.49
C GLN A 50 5.91 -11.46 -10.92
N LEU A 51 6.86 -10.94 -11.72
CA LEU A 51 7.70 -9.80 -11.32
C LEU A 51 6.89 -8.52 -11.15
N ILE A 52 6.00 -8.21 -12.11
CA ILE A 52 5.09 -7.06 -12.04
C ILE A 52 4.18 -7.18 -10.82
N GLY A 53 3.55 -8.34 -10.62
CA GLY A 53 2.70 -8.60 -9.46
C GLY A 53 3.45 -8.46 -8.14
N ARG A 54 4.68 -8.99 -8.05
CA ARG A 54 5.53 -8.83 -6.85
C ARG A 54 5.88 -7.38 -6.59
N LYS A 55 6.16 -6.60 -7.64
CA LYS A 55 6.40 -5.15 -7.54
C LYS A 55 5.16 -4.47 -6.98
N ALA A 56 4.01 -4.65 -7.59
CA ALA A 56 2.74 -4.07 -7.14
C ALA A 56 2.44 -4.39 -5.66
N ILE A 57 2.56 -5.67 -5.27
CA ILE A 57 2.36 -6.10 -3.86
C ILE A 57 3.36 -5.41 -2.92
N ARG A 58 4.62 -5.25 -3.33
CA ARG A 58 5.63 -4.55 -2.52
C ARG A 58 5.24 -3.08 -2.32
N HIS A 59 4.84 -2.39 -3.38
CA HIS A 59 4.43 -0.99 -3.30
C HIS A 59 3.19 -0.82 -2.41
N LEU A 60 2.19 -1.70 -2.54
CA LEU A 60 1.01 -1.70 -1.66
C LEU A 60 1.38 -1.94 -0.19
N ARG A 61 2.24 -2.93 0.09
CA ARG A 61 2.68 -3.20 1.47
C ARG A 61 3.38 -2.00 2.07
N ARG A 62 4.31 -1.37 1.32
CA ARG A 62 5.01 -0.16 1.77
C ARG A 62 4.02 0.94 2.15
N PHE A 63 3.09 1.24 1.24
CA PHE A 63 2.02 2.22 1.45
C PHE A 63 1.28 1.98 2.78
N PHE A 64 0.83 0.74 3.01
CA PHE A 64 0.10 0.41 4.24
C PHE A 64 0.95 0.55 5.50
N THR A 65 2.23 0.15 5.45
CA THR A 65 3.10 0.09 6.62
C THR A 65 3.68 1.44 7.03
N VAL A 66 3.82 2.38 6.09
CA VAL A 66 4.48 3.67 6.33
C VAL A 66 3.46 4.79 6.18
N GLU A 67 3.06 5.10 4.95
CA GLU A 67 2.31 6.31 4.63
C GLU A 67 0.88 6.27 5.19
N TYR A 68 0.18 5.14 5.05
CA TYR A 68 -1.18 4.98 5.59
C TYR A 68 -1.17 4.94 7.12
N LYS A 69 -0.19 4.25 7.72
CA LYS A 69 -0.05 4.17 9.17
C LYS A 69 0.17 5.56 9.77
N GLU A 70 1.09 6.34 9.20
CA GLU A 70 1.36 7.72 9.64
C GLU A 70 0.10 8.59 9.57
N LEU A 71 -0.64 8.55 8.46
CA LEU A 71 -1.89 9.29 8.34
C LEU A 71 -2.93 8.88 9.40
N MET A 72 -3.06 7.58 9.67
CA MET A 72 -3.99 7.07 10.67
C MET A 72 -3.57 7.43 12.10
N ASP A 73 -2.28 7.46 12.38
CA ASP A 73 -1.74 7.90 13.68
C ASP A 73 -2.03 9.40 13.89
N GLU A 74 -1.79 10.25 12.89
CA GLU A 74 -2.09 11.69 12.97
C GLU A 74 -3.59 11.98 13.04
N ARG A 75 -4.42 11.18 12.35
CA ARG A 75 -5.89 11.25 12.47
C ARG A 75 -6.35 10.91 13.89
N THR A 76 -5.77 9.88 14.51
CA THR A 76 -6.10 9.49 15.88
C THR A 76 -5.76 10.60 16.87
N LYS A 77 -4.60 11.25 16.70
CA LYS A 77 -4.21 12.42 17.50
C LYS A 77 -5.17 13.59 17.30
N LEU A 78 -5.60 13.85 16.06
CA LEU A 78 -6.56 14.91 15.76
C LEU A 78 -7.91 14.67 16.44
N GLU A 79 -8.41 13.45 16.42
CA GLU A 79 -9.67 13.09 17.08
C GLU A 79 -9.58 13.30 18.60
N LYS A 80 -8.43 12.94 19.19
CA LYS A 80 -8.17 13.20 20.61
C LYS A 80 -8.13 14.70 20.91
N ALA A 81 -7.37 15.48 20.15
CA ALA A 81 -7.30 16.94 20.32
C ALA A 81 -8.67 17.61 20.16
N ARG A 82 -9.51 17.13 19.23
CA ARG A 82 -10.90 17.60 19.09
C ARG A 82 -11.70 17.34 20.35
N THR A 83 -11.62 16.12 20.88
CA THR A 83 -12.33 15.71 22.09
C THR A 83 -11.90 16.55 23.29
N ASP A 84 -10.59 16.76 23.46
CA ASP A 84 -10.03 17.55 24.56
C ASP A 84 -10.47 19.04 24.44
N MET A 85 -10.46 19.61 23.24
CA MET A 85 -10.96 20.96 22.96
C MET A 85 -12.46 21.09 23.28
N ASP A 86 -13.29 20.13 22.86
CA ASP A 86 -14.72 20.13 23.11
C ASP A 86 -15.04 20.02 24.61
N LEU A 87 -14.26 19.24 25.37
CA LEU A 87 -14.36 19.16 26.82
C LEU A 87 -14.02 20.50 27.48
N MET A 88 -12.90 21.14 27.11
CA MET A 88 -12.53 22.44 27.66
C MET A 88 -13.58 23.51 27.34
N LYS A 89 -14.16 23.47 26.13
CA LYS A 89 -15.26 24.35 25.73
C LYS A 89 -16.49 24.18 26.62
N GLN A 90 -16.79 22.95 27.03
CA GLN A 90 -17.89 22.65 27.92
C GLN A 90 -17.61 23.17 29.34
N GLU A 91 -16.42 22.95 29.88
CA GLU A 91 -16.02 23.47 31.20
C GLU A 91 -16.11 25.00 31.28
N VAL A 92 -15.72 25.72 30.21
CA VAL A 92 -15.90 27.18 30.13
C VAL A 92 -17.38 27.58 30.23
N LYS A 93 -18.28 26.82 29.60
CA LYS A 93 -19.72 27.11 29.63
C LYS A 93 -20.37 26.79 30.98
N GLU A 94 -19.88 25.78 31.67
CA GLU A 94 -20.40 25.35 32.97
C GLU A 94 -19.82 26.16 34.15
N ALA A 95 -18.70 26.83 33.94
CA ALA A 95 -18.07 27.68 34.95
C ALA A 95 -18.99 28.84 35.36
N ASN A 96 -19.21 28.94 36.67
CA ASN A 96 -20.16 29.88 37.29
C ASN A 96 -19.49 31.02 38.07
N THR A 97 -18.16 31.05 38.09
CA THR A 97 -17.36 32.08 38.79
C THR A 97 -16.34 32.64 37.81
N THR A 98 -16.08 33.94 37.89
CA THR A 98 -15.17 34.66 36.99
C THR A 98 -13.78 34.04 36.96
N GLU A 99 -13.23 33.68 38.12
CA GLU A 99 -11.91 33.03 38.23
C GLU A 99 -11.86 31.66 37.52
N LYS A 100 -12.92 30.84 37.62
CA LYS A 100 -13.00 29.58 36.90
C LYS A 100 -13.15 29.79 35.39
N ILE A 101 -13.96 30.77 34.98
CA ILE A 101 -14.15 31.11 33.56
C ILE A 101 -12.80 31.50 32.94
N GLU A 102 -12.04 32.39 33.59
CA GLU A 102 -10.71 32.81 33.10
C GLU A 102 -9.74 31.63 33.01
N LYS A 103 -9.67 30.80 34.05
CA LYS A 103 -8.82 29.60 34.06
C LYS A 103 -9.15 28.64 32.91
N TYR A 104 -10.43 28.31 32.73
CA TYR A 104 -10.85 27.39 31.67
C TYR A 104 -10.76 28.01 30.28
N ALA A 105 -10.94 29.33 30.15
CA ALA A 105 -10.76 30.03 28.88
C ALA A 105 -9.32 29.91 28.37
N ILE A 106 -8.34 30.06 29.26
CA ILE A 106 -6.91 29.85 28.93
C ILE A 106 -6.66 28.41 28.49
N LEU A 107 -7.22 27.42 29.20
CA LEU A 107 -7.06 26.00 28.83
C LEU A 107 -7.75 25.67 27.50
N TYR A 108 -8.90 26.28 27.23
CA TYR A 108 -9.58 26.14 25.95
C TYR A 108 -8.77 26.74 24.81
N GLU A 109 -8.18 27.93 24.99
CA GLU A 109 -7.32 28.56 23.99
C GLU A 109 -6.10 27.69 23.64
N GLN A 110 -5.46 27.10 24.66
CA GLN A 110 -4.37 26.12 24.47
C GLN A 110 -4.85 24.88 23.69
N ALA A 111 -6.02 24.35 24.03
CA ALA A 111 -6.57 23.18 23.33
C ALA A 111 -6.95 23.49 21.86
N VAL A 112 -7.41 24.71 21.58
CA VAL A 112 -7.66 25.18 20.20
C VAL A 112 -6.35 25.26 19.42
N GLU A 113 -5.29 25.81 20.00
CA GLU A 113 -3.99 25.89 19.34
C GLU A 113 -3.41 24.50 19.03
N GLU A 114 -3.55 23.55 19.97
CA GLU A 114 -3.14 22.16 19.76
C GLU A 114 -3.97 21.48 18.66
N PHE A 115 -5.29 21.65 18.67
CA PHE A 115 -6.18 21.13 17.63
C PHE A 115 -5.81 21.68 16.24
N ASP A 116 -5.64 23.00 16.12
CA ASP A 116 -5.27 23.65 14.87
C ASP A 116 -3.89 23.20 14.37
N GLY A 117 -2.94 23.06 15.29
CA GLY A 117 -1.61 22.50 15.00
C GLY A 117 -1.71 21.10 14.41
N GLN A 118 -2.49 20.23 15.04
CA GLN A 118 -2.69 18.84 14.62
C GLN A 118 -3.51 18.74 13.31
N ALA A 119 -4.49 19.61 13.12
CA ALA A 119 -5.29 19.69 11.90
C ALA A 119 -4.41 20.07 10.71
N ARG A 120 -3.52 21.07 10.86
CA ARG A 120 -2.56 21.46 9.83
C ARG A 120 -1.66 20.29 9.41
N ARG A 121 -1.11 19.54 10.37
CA ARG A 121 -0.28 18.34 10.08
C ARG A 121 -1.06 17.29 9.27
N THR A 122 -2.28 17.00 9.71
CA THR A 122 -3.16 16.02 9.04
C THR A 122 -3.50 16.45 7.61
N ILE A 123 -3.81 17.73 7.39
CA ILE A 123 -4.09 18.29 6.05
C ILE A 123 -2.88 18.18 5.13
N VAL A 124 -1.67 18.44 5.64
CA VAL A 124 -0.44 18.29 4.85
C VAL A 124 -0.29 16.86 4.35
N LEU A 125 -0.50 15.86 5.21
CA LEU A 125 -0.45 14.45 4.82
C LEU A 125 -1.51 14.08 3.78
N LEU A 126 -2.75 14.56 3.96
CA LEU A 126 -3.84 14.35 3.00
C LEU A 126 -3.50 14.93 1.62
N ASN A 127 -2.89 16.12 1.58
CA ASN A 127 -2.47 16.76 0.34
C ASN A 127 -1.29 16.06 -0.34
N GLN A 128 -0.52 15.24 0.39
CA GLN A 128 0.55 14.43 -0.17
C GLN A 128 0.06 13.11 -0.78
N LEU A 129 -1.14 12.61 -0.42
CA LEU A 129 -1.66 11.33 -0.92
C LEU A 129 -1.68 11.19 -2.45
N PRO A 130 -2.05 12.21 -3.25
CA PRO A 130 -1.98 12.11 -4.71
C PRO A 130 -0.56 11.88 -5.23
N LYS A 131 0.44 12.52 -4.60
CA LYS A 131 1.87 12.34 -4.95
C LYS A 131 2.37 10.96 -4.51
N ILE A 132 1.94 10.48 -3.35
CA ILE A 132 2.27 9.13 -2.87
C ILE A 132 1.68 8.08 -3.83
N LYS A 133 0.44 8.27 -4.29
CA LYS A 133 -0.20 7.39 -5.28
C LYS A 133 0.64 7.27 -6.55
N THR A 134 1.19 8.36 -7.09
CA THR A 134 2.02 8.28 -8.30
C THR A 134 3.33 7.52 -8.06
N ILE A 135 3.94 7.65 -6.89
CA ILE A 135 5.16 6.89 -6.51
C ILE A 135 4.88 5.38 -6.47
N HIS A 136 3.69 4.96 -6.04
CA HIS A 136 3.33 3.54 -5.96
C HIS A 136 2.76 2.94 -7.24
N LEU A 137 2.45 3.77 -8.25
CA LEU A 137 2.01 3.31 -9.58
C LEU A 137 3.17 2.91 -10.51
N VAL A 138 4.41 3.32 -10.17
CA VAL A 138 5.63 3.04 -10.94
C VAL A 138 6.13 1.63 -10.65
#